data_AF-A0A0B4EE73-F1
#
_entry.id   AF-A0A0B4EE73-F1
#
_cell.length_a   1.000
_cell.length_b   1.000
_cell.length_c   1.000
_cell.angle_alpha   90.00
_cell.angle_beta   90.00
_cell.angle_gamma   90.00
#
_symmetry.space_group_name_H-M   'P 1'
#
loop_
_entity.id
_entity.type
_entity.pdbx_description
1 polymer ?
#
loop_
_entity_poly.entity_id
_entity_poly.type
_entity_poly.pdbx_seq_one_letter_code
_entity_poly.pdbx_strand_id
1 'polypeptide(L)'
;MRDAEQALSRLTSRPAAGLKVIGQLPEATMLRVETRSGQREVYSLLRNRAHSNVAFMLGEAYRYQPGLDTLTIYPGVLGSYPNFMFNVPAEQVPEFVAAMEDARDAQGFEKIVDRWGIRRSHPQFWQYFHDLSTYIRETTPVEEGVLDMNRYENL
;
A
#
# COMPACT_ATOMS: atom_id res chain seq x y z
N MET A 1 2.64 15.35 -9.66
CA MET A 1 1.85 14.11 -9.59
C MET A 1 1.99 13.23 -10.82
N ARG A 2 1.90 13.74 -12.06
CA ARG A 2 2.05 12.91 -13.27
C ARG A 2 3.29 11.98 -13.28
N ASP A 3 4.45 12.50 -12.91
CA ASP A 3 5.68 11.69 -12.85
C ASP A 3 5.63 10.60 -11.77
N ALA A 4 4.98 10.90 -10.64
CA ALA A 4 4.76 9.93 -9.56
C ALA A 4 3.81 8.81 -10.02
N GLU A 5 2.72 9.15 -10.69
CA GLU A 5 1.78 8.16 -11.25
C GLU A 5 2.45 7.28 -12.30
N GLN A 6 3.26 7.88 -13.18
CA GLN A 6 4.03 7.13 -14.17
C GLN A 6 5.01 6.17 -13.49
N ALA A 7 5.71 6.60 -12.44
CA ALA A 7 6.61 5.75 -11.69
C ALA A 7 5.86 4.60 -11.01
N LEU A 8 4.72 4.88 -10.34
CA LEU A 8 3.89 3.88 -9.67
C LEU A 8 3.34 2.82 -10.63
N SER A 9 3.04 3.21 -11.87
CA SER A 9 2.56 2.26 -12.90
C SER A 9 3.54 1.10 -13.16
N ARG A 10 4.84 1.26 -12.84
CA ARG A 10 5.85 0.19 -12.98
C ARG A 10 5.66 -0.96 -11.99
N LEU A 11 4.99 -0.71 -10.86
CA LEU A 11 4.68 -1.71 -9.84
C LEU A 11 3.42 -2.52 -10.17
N THR A 12 2.58 -2.04 -11.09
CA THR A 12 1.35 -2.74 -11.47
C THR A 12 1.62 -3.77 -12.58
N SER A 13 0.67 -4.70 -12.76
CA SER A 13 0.66 -5.67 -13.88
C SER A 13 1.80 -6.69 -13.91
N ARG A 14 2.57 -6.83 -12.82
CA ARG A 14 3.60 -7.87 -12.66
C ARG A 14 3.19 -8.87 -11.57
N PRO A 15 3.24 -10.19 -11.84
CA PRO A 15 3.10 -11.18 -10.79
C PRO A 15 4.25 -11.08 -9.77
N ALA A 16 4.03 -11.54 -8.55
CA ALA A 16 5.03 -11.58 -7.48
C ALA A 16 6.28 -12.40 -7.85
N ALA A 17 6.16 -13.34 -8.80
CA ALA A 17 7.31 -13.99 -9.42
C ALA A 17 8.32 -12.98 -10.01
N GLY A 18 7.84 -11.89 -10.61
CA GLY A 18 8.63 -10.80 -11.19
C GLY A 18 8.78 -9.56 -10.30
N LEU A 19 8.03 -9.46 -9.20
CA LEU A 19 8.15 -8.39 -8.21
C LEU A 19 8.05 -8.98 -6.78
N LYS A 20 9.18 -9.45 -6.25
CA LYS A 20 9.23 -10.26 -5.02
C LYS A 20 8.71 -9.55 -3.77
N VAL A 21 8.84 -8.22 -3.70
CA VAL A 21 8.35 -7.41 -2.57
C VAL A 21 6.84 -7.54 -2.35
N ILE A 22 6.06 -7.90 -3.37
CA ILE A 22 4.61 -8.15 -3.22
C ILE A 22 4.33 -9.14 -2.07
N GLY A 23 5.20 -10.15 -1.91
CA GLY A 23 5.06 -11.14 -0.83
C GLY A 23 5.14 -10.56 0.60
N GLN A 24 5.78 -9.40 0.75
CA GLN A 24 5.98 -8.70 2.02
C GLN A 24 4.91 -7.64 2.29
N LEU A 25 4.14 -7.23 1.28
CA LEU A 25 3.08 -6.26 1.44
C LEU A 25 1.86 -6.88 2.15
N PRO A 26 1.25 -6.14 3.09
CA PRO A 26 -0.11 -6.42 3.56
C PRO A 26 -1.15 -6.37 2.44
N GLU A 27 -2.35 -6.86 2.71
CA GLU A 27 -3.42 -6.96 1.71
C GLU A 27 -3.88 -5.58 1.20
N ALA A 28 -4.11 -4.63 2.11
CA ALA A 28 -4.50 -3.25 1.78
C ALA A 28 -3.53 -2.24 2.39
N THR A 29 -2.63 -1.68 1.57
CA THR A 29 -1.67 -0.67 1.99
C THR A 29 -2.03 0.69 1.41
N MET A 30 -2.05 1.74 2.23
CA MET A 30 -2.28 3.10 1.77
C MET A 30 -0.95 3.77 1.40
N LEU A 31 -0.92 4.50 0.30
CA LEU A 31 0.21 5.31 -0.12
C LEU A 31 -0.22 6.77 -0.22
N ARG A 32 0.24 7.58 0.72
CA ARG A 32 0.09 9.04 0.68
C ARG A 32 1.29 9.64 -0.05
N VAL A 33 1.03 10.36 -1.13
CA VAL A 33 2.04 11.09 -1.91
C VAL A 33 1.84 12.58 -1.73
N GLU A 34 2.86 13.28 -1.23
CA GLU A 34 2.75 14.71 -0.90
C GLU A 34 3.75 15.56 -1.69
N THR A 35 3.28 16.67 -2.26
CA THR A 35 4.13 17.64 -2.95
C THR A 35 4.71 18.65 -1.96
N ARG A 36 5.75 19.37 -2.39
CA ARG A 36 6.31 20.50 -1.61
C ARG A 36 5.34 21.64 -1.34
N SER A 37 4.25 21.75 -2.11
CA SER A 37 3.20 22.75 -1.89
C SER A 37 2.17 22.31 -0.85
N GLY A 38 2.29 21.11 -0.28
CA GLY A 38 1.34 20.54 0.68
C GLY A 38 0.11 19.90 0.03
N GLN A 39 0.05 19.81 -1.30
CA GLN A 39 -0.98 19.01 -1.97
C GLN A 39 -0.63 17.53 -1.84
N ARG A 40 -1.66 16.70 -1.66
CA ARG A 40 -1.49 15.27 -1.46
C ARG A 40 -2.47 14.47 -2.31
N GLU A 41 -2.01 13.32 -2.76
CA GLU A 41 -2.84 12.28 -3.36
C GLU A 41 -2.69 11.00 -2.55
N VAL A 42 -3.75 10.23 -2.46
CA VAL A 42 -3.74 8.94 -1.79
C VAL A 42 -3.99 7.85 -2.82
N TYR A 43 -3.27 6.74 -2.70
CA TYR A 43 -3.46 5.55 -3.51
C TYR A 43 -3.62 4.33 -2.61
N SER A 44 -4.46 3.40 -3.03
CA SER A 44 -4.61 2.08 -2.41
C SER A 44 -3.80 1.05 -3.17
N LEU A 45 -2.82 0.46 -2.48
CA LEU A 45 -2.00 -0.64 -2.96
C LEU A 45 -2.65 -1.93 -2.46
N LEU A 46 -3.34 -2.64 -3.34
CA LEU A 46 -4.03 -3.88 -3.04
C LEU A 46 -3.25 -5.07 -3.55
N ARG A 47 -2.79 -5.91 -2.63
CA ARG A 47 -2.18 -7.19 -2.96
C ARG A 47 -3.27 -8.22 -3.25
N ASN A 48 -3.41 -8.60 -4.51
CA ASN A 48 -4.35 -9.64 -4.91
C ASN A 48 -3.71 -11.01 -4.70
N ARG A 49 -4.16 -11.74 -3.68
CA ARG A 49 -3.66 -13.07 -3.35
C ARG A 49 -4.27 -14.13 -4.26
N ALA A 50 -3.43 -14.80 -5.04
CA ALA A 50 -3.88 -15.78 -6.02
C ALA A 50 -4.17 -17.14 -5.36
N HIS A 51 -5.32 -17.71 -5.69
CA HIS A 51 -5.73 -19.03 -5.22
C HIS A 51 -6.21 -19.88 -6.40
N SER A 52 -5.83 -21.15 -6.43
CA SER A 52 -6.38 -22.10 -7.40
C SER A 52 -7.87 -22.37 -7.14
N ASN A 53 -8.33 -22.19 -5.90
CA ASN A 53 -9.74 -22.31 -5.50
C ASN A 53 -10.01 -21.64 -4.13
N VAL A 54 -11.14 -20.94 -3.99
CA VAL A 54 -11.60 -20.27 -2.75
C VAL A 54 -12.86 -20.90 -2.10
N ALA A 55 -13.31 -22.06 -2.57
CA ALA A 55 -14.56 -22.71 -2.13
C ALA A 55 -14.54 -23.29 -0.70
N PHE A 56 -13.38 -23.31 -0.02
CA PHE A 56 -13.25 -23.94 1.31
C PHE A 56 -12.70 -22.95 2.34
N MET A 57 -13.35 -22.94 3.52
CA MET A 57 -13.01 -22.08 4.65
C MET A 57 -11.69 -22.44 5.35
N LEU A 58 -11.20 -23.69 5.22
CA LEU A 58 -10.00 -24.18 5.91
C LEU A 58 -8.95 -24.70 4.93
N GLY A 59 -7.67 -24.69 5.32
CA GLY A 59 -6.57 -25.21 4.50
C GLY A 59 -6.28 -24.34 3.27
N GLU A 60 -6.27 -23.02 3.45
CA GLU A 60 -5.94 -22.04 2.38
C GLU A 60 -4.58 -22.35 1.73
N ALA A 61 -3.58 -22.72 2.55
CA ALA A 61 -2.21 -22.97 2.12
C ALA A 61 -2.06 -24.00 0.98
N TYR A 62 -2.98 -24.97 0.86
CA TYR A 62 -2.97 -25.95 -0.22
C TYR A 62 -3.37 -25.38 -1.59
N ARG A 63 -3.98 -24.20 -1.60
CA ARG A 63 -4.55 -23.56 -2.79
C ARG A 63 -3.96 -22.19 -3.04
N TYR A 64 -3.27 -21.61 -2.06
CA TYR A 64 -2.58 -20.35 -2.19
C TYR A 64 -1.37 -20.47 -3.13
N GLN A 65 -1.29 -19.58 -4.13
CA GLN A 65 -0.27 -19.57 -5.17
C GLN A 65 0.53 -18.26 -5.12
N PRO A 66 1.43 -18.09 -4.13
CA PRO A 66 2.07 -16.80 -3.85
C PRO A 66 2.85 -16.21 -5.04
N GLY A 67 3.41 -17.05 -5.92
CA GLY A 67 4.11 -16.58 -7.11
C GLY A 67 3.21 -15.89 -8.15
N LEU A 68 1.90 -16.06 -8.05
CA LEU A 68 0.89 -15.49 -8.93
C LEU A 68 0.17 -14.27 -8.32
N ASP A 69 0.53 -13.86 -7.11
CA ASP A 69 0.00 -12.63 -6.51
C ASP A 69 0.29 -11.44 -7.41
N THR A 70 -0.61 -10.47 -7.46
CA THR A 70 -0.41 -9.22 -8.21
C THR A 70 -0.65 -8.02 -7.33
N LEU A 71 -0.19 -6.85 -7.77
CA LEU A 71 -0.43 -5.58 -7.09
C LEU A 71 -1.31 -4.68 -7.96
N THR A 72 -2.43 -4.26 -7.39
CA THR A 72 -3.29 -3.20 -7.96
C THR A 72 -2.98 -1.90 -7.26
N ILE A 73 -2.84 -0.82 -8.03
CA ILE A 73 -2.78 0.55 -7.50
C ILE A 73 -4.04 1.26 -7.95
N TYR A 74 -4.81 1.77 -6.99
CA TYR A 74 -6.07 2.47 -7.23
C TYR A 74 -5.98 3.90 -6.68
N PRO A 75 -6.41 4.94 -7.44
CA PRO A 75 -6.45 6.31 -6.93
C PRO A 75 -7.55 6.47 -5.86
N GLY A 76 -7.17 6.97 -4.70
CA GLY A 76 -8.04 7.14 -3.54
C GLY A 76 -7.90 6.04 -2.49
N VAL A 77 -8.72 6.16 -1.44
CA VAL A 77 -8.81 5.19 -0.33
C VAL A 77 -9.87 4.15 -0.67
N LEU A 78 -9.45 2.90 -0.86
CA LEU A 78 -10.32 1.78 -1.21
C LEU A 78 -10.32 0.77 -0.06
N GLY A 79 -11.50 0.59 0.54
CA GLY A 79 -11.71 -0.28 1.70
C GLY A 79 -11.71 0.47 3.03
N SER A 80 -12.21 -0.20 4.07
CA SER A 80 -12.41 0.40 5.40
C SER A 80 -11.34 0.00 6.43
N TYR A 81 -10.45 -0.94 6.07
CA TYR A 81 -9.48 -1.55 6.97
C TYR A 81 -8.06 -1.46 6.38
N PRO A 82 -7.42 -0.28 6.41
CA PRO A 82 -6.01 -0.18 6.00
C PRO A 82 -5.14 -1.05 6.91
N ASN A 83 -4.33 -1.92 6.28
CA ASN A 83 -3.37 -2.75 6.99
C ASN A 83 -2.06 -2.02 7.26
N PHE A 84 -1.64 -1.11 6.37
CA PHE A 84 -0.43 -0.32 6.59
C PHE A 84 -0.48 0.97 5.76
N MET A 85 0.39 1.93 6.04
CA MET A 85 0.54 3.10 5.20
C MET A 85 1.98 3.56 5.02
N PHE A 86 2.25 4.08 3.83
CA PHE A 86 3.46 4.83 3.50
C PHE A 86 3.12 6.31 3.30
N ASN A 87 4.05 7.19 3.68
CA ASN A 87 4.05 8.59 3.31
C ASN A 87 5.30 8.92 2.52
N VAL A 88 5.14 9.30 1.24
CA VAL A 88 6.25 9.49 0.30
C VAL A 88 6.18 10.89 -0.32
N PRO A 89 7.23 11.72 -0.21
CA PRO A 89 7.30 12.96 -0.96
C PRO A 89 7.23 12.68 -2.47
N ALA A 90 6.51 13.49 -3.24
CA ALA A 90 6.27 13.28 -4.66
C ALA A 90 7.58 13.14 -5.46
N GLU A 91 8.62 13.89 -5.09
CA GLU A 91 9.95 13.80 -5.69
C GLU A 91 10.69 12.48 -5.40
N GLN A 92 10.32 11.77 -4.33
CA GLN A 92 10.94 10.50 -3.92
C GLN A 92 10.18 9.28 -4.44
N VAL A 93 9.02 9.45 -5.08
CA VAL A 93 8.25 8.32 -5.63
C VAL A 93 9.07 7.46 -6.61
N PRO A 94 9.89 8.02 -7.52
CA PRO A 94 10.74 7.20 -8.38
C PRO A 94 11.73 6.31 -7.61
N GLU A 95 12.25 6.81 -6.49
CA GLU A 95 13.17 6.09 -5.61
C GLU A 95 12.46 5.04 -4.76
N PHE A 96 11.28 5.36 -4.22
CA PHE A 96 10.40 4.41 -3.55
C PHE A 96 10.07 3.22 -4.47
N VAL A 97 9.68 3.50 -5.71
CA VAL A 97 9.39 2.47 -6.72
C VAL A 97 10.64 1.62 -7.01
N ALA A 98 11.80 2.23 -7.18
CA ALA A 98 13.04 1.49 -7.42
C ALA A 98 13.38 0.58 -6.22
N ALA A 99 13.23 1.08 -4.99
CA ALA A 99 13.44 0.28 -3.78
C ALA A 99 12.47 -0.92 -3.71
N MET A 100 11.19 -0.71 -4.05
CA MET A 100 10.21 -1.79 -4.17
C MET A 100 10.59 -2.80 -5.27
N GLU A 101 11.07 -2.34 -6.42
CA GLU A 101 11.56 -3.20 -7.50
C GLU A 101 12.82 -3.99 -7.13
N ASP A 102 13.65 -3.49 -6.22
CA ASP A 102 14.89 -4.12 -5.79
C ASP A 102 14.74 -5.03 -4.56
N ALA A 103 13.75 -4.78 -3.69
CA ALA A 103 13.50 -5.62 -2.53
C ALA A 103 13.11 -7.06 -2.92
N ARG A 104 13.82 -8.04 -2.34
CA ARG A 104 13.64 -9.48 -2.61
C ARG A 104 13.15 -10.27 -1.40
N ASP A 105 13.31 -9.72 -0.20
CA ASP A 105 13.05 -10.37 1.08
C ASP A 105 12.56 -9.36 2.12
N ALA A 106 12.30 -9.86 3.32
CA ALA A 106 11.84 -9.05 4.45
C ALA A 106 12.85 -7.97 4.84
N GLN A 107 14.16 -8.23 4.75
CA GLN A 107 15.19 -7.25 5.12
C GLN A 107 15.24 -6.08 4.12
N GLY A 108 15.08 -6.36 2.82
CA GLY A 108 14.97 -5.34 1.79
C GLY A 108 13.71 -4.48 1.99
N PHE A 109 12.59 -5.12 2.30
CA PHE A 109 11.33 -4.42 2.57
C PHE A 109 11.38 -3.57 3.85
N GLU A 110 12.03 -4.05 4.90
CA GLU A 110 12.21 -3.31 6.15
C GLU A 110 12.88 -1.95 5.94
N LYS A 111 13.87 -1.88 5.04
CA LYS A 111 14.52 -0.60 4.68
C LYS A 111 13.55 0.40 4.03
N ILE A 112 12.54 -0.10 3.30
CA ILE A 112 11.48 0.73 2.71
C ILE A 112 10.55 1.24 3.81
N VAL A 113 10.18 0.35 4.73
CA VAL A 113 9.34 0.67 5.90
C VAL A 113 10.02 1.69 6.81
N ASP A 114 11.31 1.54 7.10
CA ASP A 114 12.08 2.48 7.92
C ASP A 114 12.13 3.89 7.34
N ARG A 115 12.13 3.99 6.01
CA ARG A 115 12.29 5.26 5.32
C ARG A 115 10.97 5.99 5.06
N TRP A 116 9.92 5.25 4.71
CA TRP A 116 8.65 5.85 4.27
C TRP A 116 7.42 5.30 5.00
N GLY A 117 7.56 4.23 5.78
CA GLY A 117 6.46 3.57 6.47
C GLY A 117 6.03 4.33 7.71
N ILE A 118 4.72 4.35 7.96
CA ILE A 118 4.15 4.94 9.16
C ILE A 118 3.76 3.81 10.12
N ARG A 119 4.68 3.42 11.01
CA ARG A 119 4.40 2.42 12.04
C ARG A 119 3.45 2.96 13.10
N ARG A 120 2.81 2.07 13.87
CA ARG A 120 1.94 2.47 15.00
C ARG A 120 2.68 3.33 16.04
N SER A 121 3.99 3.15 16.16
CA SER A 121 4.87 3.92 17.05
C SER A 121 5.30 5.29 16.49
N HIS A 122 4.93 5.62 15.24
CA HIS A 122 5.30 6.89 14.63
C HIS A 122 4.70 8.07 15.42
N PRO A 123 5.47 9.11 15.78
CA PRO A 123 5.00 10.20 16.65
C PRO A 123 3.81 10.96 16.05
N GLN A 124 3.71 11.00 14.72
CA GLN A 124 2.60 11.61 13.97
C GLN A 124 1.62 10.58 13.39
N PHE A 125 1.60 9.34 13.90
CA PHE A 125 0.73 8.27 13.38
C PHE A 125 -0.72 8.72 13.17
N TRP A 126 -1.35 9.29 14.21
CA TRP A 126 -2.76 9.71 14.14
C TRP A 126 -3.01 10.83 13.15
N GLN A 127 -2.04 11.73 12.95
CA GLN A 127 -2.14 12.78 11.94
C GLN A 127 -2.25 12.15 10.55
N TYR A 128 -1.36 11.23 10.21
CA TYR A 128 -1.37 10.56 8.91
C TYR A 128 -2.56 9.63 8.72
N PHE A 129 -2.94 8.87 9.76
CA PHE A 129 -4.05 7.93 9.68
C PHE A 129 -5.40 8.66 9.49
N HIS A 130 -5.67 9.70 10.29
CA HIS A 130 -6.91 10.48 10.15
C HIS A 130 -6.94 11.30 8.85
N ASP A 131 -5.78 11.65 8.30
CA ASP A 131 -5.70 12.34 7.02
C ASP A 131 -6.31 11.54 5.86
N LEU A 132 -6.35 10.20 5.96
CA LEU A 132 -7.05 9.36 4.99
C LEU A 132 -8.57 9.61 5.00
N SER A 133 -9.19 9.69 6.19
CA SER A 133 -10.62 10.05 6.32
C SER A 133 -10.87 11.48 5.87
N THR A 134 -9.95 12.42 6.17
CA THR A 134 -10.02 13.79 5.66
C THR A 134 -9.97 13.81 4.13
N TYR A 135 -9.08 13.03 3.52
CA TYR A 135 -8.99 12.93 2.06
C TYR A 135 -10.30 12.40 1.45
N ILE A 136 -10.90 11.33 2.02
CA ILE A 136 -12.21 10.82 1.56
C ILE A 136 -13.28 11.92 1.64
N ARG A 137 -13.33 12.68 2.74
CA ARG A 137 -14.27 13.79 2.89
C ARG A 137 -14.08 14.86 1.81
N GLU A 138 -12.83 15.15 1.44
CA GLU A 138 -12.46 16.15 0.44
C GLU A 138 -12.79 15.69 -0.99
N THR A 139 -12.60 14.41 -1.33
CA THR A 139 -12.73 13.90 -2.70
C THR A 139 -14.04 13.17 -2.99
N THR A 140 -14.61 12.51 -1.99
CA THR A 140 -15.75 11.59 -2.13
C THR A 140 -16.66 11.65 -0.89
N PRO A 141 -17.25 12.82 -0.57
CA PRO A 141 -17.93 13.07 0.71
C PRO A 141 -19.13 12.15 1.00
N VAL A 142 -19.74 11.55 -0.02
CA VAL A 142 -20.85 10.59 0.17
C VAL A 142 -20.37 9.27 0.78
N GLU A 143 -19.11 8.90 0.55
CA GLU A 143 -18.47 7.70 1.09
C GLU A 143 -17.70 7.98 2.39
N GLU A 144 -17.87 9.16 2.98
CA GLU A 144 -17.15 9.52 4.19
C GLU A 144 -17.44 8.55 5.34
N GLY A 145 -16.38 8.10 5.99
CA GLY A 145 -16.43 7.32 7.21
C GLY A 145 -15.10 7.34 7.96
N VAL A 146 -15.12 6.72 9.14
CA VAL A 146 -13.90 6.49 9.92
C VAL A 146 -13.32 5.14 9.50
N LEU A 147 -12.02 5.13 9.17
CA LEU A 147 -11.30 3.91 8.86
C LEU A 147 -11.01 3.12 10.14
N ASP A 148 -11.15 1.80 10.09
CA ASP A 148 -10.89 0.92 11.21
C ASP A 148 -9.41 0.50 11.25
N MET A 149 -8.73 0.91 12.32
CA MET A 149 -7.32 0.60 12.60
C MET A 149 -7.10 -0.83 13.13
N ASN A 150 -8.14 -1.60 13.45
CA ASN A 150 -8.03 -2.92 14.10
C ASN A 150 -7.12 -3.91 13.35
N ARG A 151 -7.00 -3.76 12.02
CA ARG A 151 -6.17 -4.62 11.15
C ARG A 151 -4.83 -4.00 10.74
N TYR A 152 -4.47 -2.85 11.33
CA TYR A 152 -3.25 -2.14 11.01
C TYR A 152 -2.04 -2.92 11.55
N GLU A 153 -1.11 -3.35 10.72
CA GLU A 153 0.04 -4.14 11.10
C GLU A 153 1.12 -3.27 11.76
N ASN A 154 1.93 -3.90 12.60
CA ASN A 154 3.18 -3.32 13.05
C ASN A 154 4.31 -4.07 12.34
N LEU A 155 4.43 -3.77 11.05
CA LEU A 155 5.61 -4.10 10.26
C LEU A 155 6.82 -3.48 10.92
#